data_AF-A0A0P4V6V8-F1
#
_entry.id   AF-A0A0P4V6V8-F1
#
_cell.length_a   1.000
_cell.length_b   1.000
_cell.length_c   1.000
_cell.angle_alpha   90.00
_cell.angle_beta   90.00
_cell.angle_gamma   90.00
#
_symmetry.space_group_name_H-M   'P 1'
#
loop_
_entity.id
_entity.type
_entity.pdbx_description
1 polymer ?
#
loop_
_entity_poly.entity_id
_entity_poly.type
_entity_poly.pdbx_seq_one_letter_code
_entity_poly.pdbx_strand_id
1 'polypeptide(L)'
;MVHQQVSINRYTEQDIKFLIAVIEVALARKFEDAEFALIDALLHDFSIRYEEISQTRGYSKNYLRGQVGPRLWQDLSSVFQNIFRQPINKSSFERFVKHLAEQFNLSDDIDANQIRSQLNLELSNEIAVQHTDTLAQLYGRNIELSELSDLLSNYQCVSLVGAIGVGKTSLASHWVQSFGQNQFDVVIWRSLIHAPTPELLVDDLIRAFRQTSPKSFTLFSEKLNFLMTLLQQQRCLIVLDSAESIIQTTAISALNTYGDLRDYNQLIRYMTEQKHQSSLLLLSRQRFNQIVRLHHSKRSAQEMMLSGLALEAAQKILATHQLKDQSSWNALIEMYQGNPGLLMQISRYIETCFGGRVRHFLRCGTIVVPDEASKLYLEQIHQLSESDRIVLLDLATQNAPVQLSELYGVVKSRSTLIKSLTRLVELCLVERRVIESDSEPELVFDLAPVVKKIILAHPP
;
A
#
# COMPACT_ATOMS: atom_id res chain seq x y z
N MET A 1 43.31 -46.79 1.82
CA MET A 1 43.46 -45.35 1.54
C MET A 1 42.08 -44.77 1.38
N VAL A 2 41.60 -44.12 2.44
CA VAL A 2 40.27 -43.52 2.54
C VAL A 2 40.31 -42.19 1.78
N HIS A 3 39.53 -42.07 0.71
CA HIS A 3 39.27 -40.76 0.11
C HIS A 3 38.22 -40.05 0.97
N GLN A 4 38.68 -39.21 1.90
CA GLN A 4 37.88 -38.13 2.44
C GLN A 4 37.55 -37.17 1.29
N GLN A 5 36.32 -37.23 0.78
CA GLN A 5 35.72 -36.09 0.09
C GLN A 5 35.38 -35.07 1.18
N VAL A 6 36.23 -34.05 1.29
CA VAL A 6 35.96 -32.86 2.08
C VAL A 6 34.84 -32.10 1.35
N SER A 7 33.59 -32.33 1.78
CA SER A 7 32.48 -31.44 1.45
C SER A 7 32.77 -30.11 2.11
N ILE A 8 33.10 -29.10 1.31
CA ILE A 8 33.25 -27.73 1.79
C ILE A 8 31.85 -27.25 2.16
N ASN A 9 31.50 -27.25 3.45
CA ASN A 9 30.31 -26.57 3.95
C ASN A 9 30.39 -25.11 3.48
N ARG A 10 29.52 -24.73 2.54
CA ARG A 10 29.50 -23.38 1.94
C ARG A 10 28.80 -22.35 2.83
N TYR A 11 27.93 -22.82 3.72
CA TYR A 11 27.18 -22.00 4.68
C TYR A 11 27.52 -22.49 6.09
N THR A 12 27.66 -21.55 7.03
CA THR A 12 27.79 -21.88 8.45
C THR A 12 26.46 -22.40 9.00
N GLU A 13 26.50 -23.08 10.15
CA GLU A 13 25.27 -23.49 10.87
C GLU A 13 24.33 -22.31 11.17
N GLN A 14 24.88 -21.12 11.37
CA GLN A 14 24.10 -19.89 11.55
C GLN A 14 23.42 -19.46 10.24
N ASP A 15 24.16 -19.46 9.13
CA ASP A 15 23.62 -19.12 7.80
C ASP A 15 22.48 -20.06 7.40
N ILE A 16 22.62 -21.35 7.68
CA ILE A 16 21.61 -22.38 7.38
C ILE A 16 20.33 -22.11 8.17
N LYS A 17 20.45 -21.86 9.48
CA LYS A 17 19.31 -21.50 10.33
C LYS A 17 18.61 -20.24 9.85
N PHE A 18 19.39 -19.23 9.48
CA PHE A 18 18.87 -17.98 8.95
C PHE A 18 18.11 -18.19 7.63
N LEU A 19 18.70 -18.91 6.67
CA LEU A 19 18.05 -19.22 5.38
C LEU A 19 16.75 -20.01 5.56
N ILE A 20 16.74 -20.97 6.50
CA ILE A 20 15.51 -21.70 6.85
C ILE A 20 14.45 -20.72 7.39
N ALA A 21 14.82 -19.85 8.33
CA ALA A 21 13.90 -18.86 8.88
C ALA A 21 13.34 -17.92 7.81
N VAL A 22 14.17 -17.47 6.86
CA VAL A 22 13.73 -16.65 5.72
C VAL A 22 12.66 -17.37 4.91
N ILE A 23 12.89 -18.66 4.59
CA ILE A 23 11.95 -19.44 3.78
C ILE A 23 10.65 -19.71 4.54
N GLU A 24 10.70 -20.05 5.83
CA GLU A 24 9.50 -20.26 6.65
C GLU A 24 8.66 -18.98 6.78
N VAL A 25 9.33 -17.84 6.94
CA VAL A 25 8.67 -16.54 6.99
C VAL A 25 7.99 -16.22 5.66
N ALA A 26 8.65 -16.49 4.53
CA ALA A 26 8.09 -16.30 3.19
C ALA A 26 6.88 -17.19 2.92
N LEU A 27 6.94 -18.46 3.35
CA LEU A 27 5.83 -19.41 3.22
C LEU A 27 4.69 -19.16 4.22
N ALA A 28 4.87 -18.23 5.17
CA ALA A 28 3.97 -17.96 6.29
C ALA A 28 3.62 -19.21 7.13
N ARG A 29 4.52 -20.21 7.15
CA ARG A 29 4.37 -21.45 7.93
C ARG A 29 5.75 -22.03 8.26
N LYS A 30 5.83 -22.80 9.35
CA LYS A 30 7.02 -23.61 9.65
C LYS A 30 7.08 -24.85 8.76
N PHE A 31 8.28 -25.38 8.58
CA PHE A 31 8.47 -26.66 7.90
C PHE A 31 7.97 -27.82 8.77
N GLU A 32 7.34 -28.79 8.12
CA GLU A 32 7.10 -30.11 8.72
C GLU A 32 8.45 -30.84 8.90
N ASP A 33 8.56 -31.78 9.84
CA ASP A 33 9.84 -32.45 10.18
C ASP A 33 10.57 -33.03 8.95
N ALA A 34 9.81 -33.57 7.99
CA ALA A 34 10.36 -34.13 6.76
C ALA A 34 10.81 -33.07 5.74
N GLU A 35 10.14 -31.91 5.70
CA GLU A 35 10.54 -30.76 4.88
C GLU A 35 11.81 -30.11 5.44
N PHE A 36 11.86 -29.93 6.77
CA PHE A 36 13.02 -29.42 7.47
C PHE A 36 14.23 -30.32 7.22
N ALA A 37 14.09 -31.64 7.41
CA ALA A 37 15.16 -32.60 7.15
C ALA A 37 15.67 -32.56 5.70
N LEU A 38 14.79 -32.28 4.73
CA LEU A 38 15.15 -32.16 3.32
C LEU A 38 15.92 -30.86 3.03
N ILE A 39 15.42 -29.71 3.50
CA ILE A 39 16.04 -28.39 3.28
C ILE A 39 17.38 -28.28 4.01
N ASP A 40 17.40 -28.69 5.28
CA ASP A 40 18.61 -28.71 6.11
C ASP A 40 19.72 -29.53 5.46
N ALA A 41 19.40 -30.74 4.99
CA ALA A 41 20.35 -31.59 4.27
C ALA A 41 20.86 -30.96 2.96
N LEU A 42 19.99 -30.30 2.20
CA LEU A 42 20.36 -29.64 0.94
C LEU A 42 21.20 -28.38 1.14
N LEU A 43 21.00 -27.66 2.25
CA LEU A 43 21.79 -26.48 2.60
C LEU A 43 23.21 -26.84 3.07
N HIS A 44 23.37 -28.02 3.67
CA HIS A 44 24.68 -28.59 3.99
C HIS A 44 25.40 -29.15 2.75
N ASP A 45 24.66 -29.85 1.87
CA ASP A 45 25.20 -30.39 0.62
C ASP A 45 24.15 -30.39 -0.50
N PHE A 46 24.29 -29.48 -1.46
CA PHE A 46 23.38 -29.38 -2.61
C PHE A 46 23.38 -30.62 -3.52
N SER A 47 24.39 -31.48 -3.42
CA SER A 47 24.52 -32.71 -4.22
C SER A 47 23.88 -33.94 -3.58
N ILE A 48 23.44 -33.84 -2.31
CA ILE A 48 22.91 -34.97 -1.53
C ILE A 48 21.70 -35.63 -2.21
N ARG A 49 21.67 -36.96 -2.23
CA ARG A 49 20.59 -37.75 -2.86
C ARG A 49 19.47 -38.04 -1.85
N TYR A 50 18.25 -38.30 -2.36
CA TYR A 50 17.11 -38.61 -1.47
C TYR A 50 17.35 -39.90 -0.66
N GLU A 51 18.15 -40.83 -1.22
CA GLU A 51 18.64 -42.05 -0.60
C GLU A 51 19.48 -41.78 0.65
N GLU A 52 20.35 -40.77 0.58
CA GLU A 52 21.27 -40.42 1.65
C GLU A 52 20.51 -39.71 2.79
N ILE A 53 19.61 -38.79 2.46
CA ILE A 53 18.71 -38.14 3.45
C ILE A 53 17.84 -39.18 4.16
N SER A 54 17.31 -40.15 3.42
CA SER A 54 16.47 -41.24 3.93
C SER A 54 17.19 -42.07 4.99
N GLN A 55 18.47 -42.41 4.76
CA GLN A 55 19.27 -43.22 5.69
C GLN A 55 19.64 -42.47 6.97
N THR A 56 19.90 -41.17 6.89
CA THR A 56 20.33 -40.36 8.05
C THR A 56 19.17 -39.89 8.91
N ARG A 57 17.97 -39.72 8.34
CA ARG A 57 16.82 -39.07 9.02
C ARG A 57 15.59 -39.96 9.22
N GLY A 58 15.65 -41.24 8.85
CA GLY A 58 14.61 -42.23 9.18
C GLY A 58 13.33 -42.17 8.33
N TYR A 59 13.34 -41.43 7.22
CA TYR A 59 12.21 -41.38 6.27
C TYR A 59 12.41 -42.33 5.09
N SER A 60 11.33 -42.79 4.46
CA SER A 60 11.47 -43.57 3.21
C SER A 60 11.82 -42.67 2.02
N LYS A 61 12.72 -43.14 1.15
CA LYS A 61 13.05 -42.46 -0.12
C LYS A 61 11.80 -42.10 -0.93
N ASN A 62 10.83 -43.02 -1.02
CA ASN A 62 9.62 -42.81 -1.82
C ASN A 62 8.73 -41.73 -1.22
N TYR A 63 8.71 -41.58 0.12
CA TYR A 63 8.02 -40.49 0.79
C TYR A 63 8.68 -39.13 0.51
N LEU A 64 10.01 -39.03 0.66
CA LEU A 64 10.73 -37.78 0.40
C LEU A 64 10.66 -37.34 -1.07
N ARG A 65 10.84 -38.26 -2.02
CA ARG A 65 10.81 -37.95 -3.46
C ARG A 65 9.40 -37.81 -4.01
N GLY A 66 8.44 -38.59 -3.50
CA GLY A 66 7.10 -38.71 -4.07
C GLY A 66 6.07 -37.75 -3.47
N GLN A 67 6.27 -37.30 -2.23
CA GLN A 67 5.30 -36.47 -1.52
C GLN A 67 5.92 -35.18 -0.99
N VAL A 68 6.97 -35.28 -0.17
CA VAL A 68 7.56 -34.12 0.52
C VAL A 68 8.21 -33.14 -0.48
N GLY A 69 9.12 -33.64 -1.32
CA GLY A 69 9.83 -32.82 -2.31
C GLY A 69 8.89 -32.08 -3.26
N PRO A 70 8.01 -32.76 -4.02
CA PRO A 70 7.11 -32.10 -4.96
C PRO A 70 6.23 -31.01 -4.34
N ARG A 71 5.65 -31.26 -3.15
CA ARG A 71 4.83 -30.28 -2.43
C ARG A 71 5.65 -29.05 -2.03
N LEU A 72 6.82 -29.28 -1.43
CA LEU A 72 7.73 -28.21 -1.02
C LEU A 72 8.22 -27.36 -2.22
N TRP A 73 8.58 -28.00 -3.33
CA TRP A 73 9.00 -27.31 -4.56
C TRP A 73 7.87 -26.48 -5.16
N GLN A 74 6.63 -26.95 -5.09
CA GLN A 74 5.45 -26.21 -5.52
C GLN A 74 5.19 -24.99 -4.61
N ASP A 75 5.31 -25.15 -3.29
CA ASP A 75 5.14 -24.07 -2.32
C ASP A 75 6.23 -23.00 -2.48
N LEU A 76 7.49 -23.40 -2.62
CA LEU A 76 8.58 -22.45 -2.88
C LEU A 76 8.40 -21.74 -4.22
N SER A 77 8.03 -22.48 -5.27
CA SER A 77 7.80 -21.87 -6.57
C SER A 77 6.63 -20.88 -6.51
N SER A 78 5.52 -21.19 -5.85
CA SER A 78 4.37 -20.29 -5.80
C SER A 78 4.67 -18.95 -5.12
N VAL A 79 5.49 -18.97 -4.07
CA VAL A 79 5.87 -17.76 -3.33
C VAL A 79 7.00 -16.98 -4.03
N PHE A 80 8.00 -17.69 -4.53
CA PHE A 80 9.20 -17.05 -5.07
C PHE A 80 9.22 -16.92 -6.59
N GLN A 81 8.23 -17.38 -7.35
CA GLN A 81 8.22 -17.31 -8.82
C GLN A 81 8.42 -15.88 -9.36
N ASN A 82 7.92 -14.87 -8.63
CA ASN A 82 8.08 -13.47 -9.02
C ASN A 82 9.49 -12.94 -8.79
N ILE A 83 10.19 -13.44 -7.76
CA ILE A 83 11.56 -13.07 -7.41
C ILE A 83 12.56 -13.89 -8.25
N PHE A 84 12.37 -15.20 -8.22
CA PHE A 84 13.15 -16.21 -8.92
C PHE A 84 12.34 -16.71 -10.11
N ARG A 85 12.58 -16.12 -11.29
CA ARG A 85 11.87 -16.33 -12.57
C ARG A 85 11.98 -17.76 -13.17
N GLN A 86 12.34 -18.76 -12.37
CA GLN A 86 12.43 -20.17 -12.73
C GLN A 86 11.76 -21.01 -11.65
N PRO A 87 11.12 -22.14 -12.01
CA PRO A 87 10.57 -23.05 -11.01
C PRO A 87 11.67 -23.56 -10.08
N ILE A 88 11.41 -23.49 -8.77
CA ILE A 88 12.30 -24.00 -7.74
C ILE A 88 12.06 -25.50 -7.64
N ASN A 89 13.11 -26.26 -7.86
CA ASN A 89 13.15 -27.71 -7.71
C ASN A 89 14.55 -28.10 -7.20
N LYS A 90 14.76 -29.38 -6.91
CA LYS A 90 16.05 -29.85 -6.36
C LYS A 90 17.28 -29.42 -7.19
N SER A 91 17.19 -29.40 -8.52
CA SER A 91 18.33 -29.04 -9.38
C SER A 91 18.53 -27.52 -9.54
N SER A 92 17.50 -26.70 -9.28
CA SER A 92 17.60 -25.23 -9.23
C SER A 92 17.78 -24.66 -7.82
N PHE A 93 17.65 -25.49 -6.77
CA PHE A 93 17.70 -25.07 -5.37
C PHE A 93 19.02 -24.39 -5.00
N GLU A 94 20.17 -24.86 -5.49
CA GLU A 94 21.46 -24.20 -5.23
C GLU A 94 21.49 -22.76 -5.73
N ARG A 95 20.94 -22.52 -6.94
CA ARG A 95 20.87 -21.16 -7.50
C ARG A 95 19.90 -20.28 -6.73
N PHE A 96 18.77 -20.85 -6.32
CA PHE A 96 17.79 -20.17 -5.48
C PHE A 96 18.39 -19.72 -4.14
N VAL A 97 19.09 -20.61 -3.44
CA VAL A 97 19.72 -20.28 -2.15
C VAL A 97 20.81 -19.23 -2.29
N LYS A 98 21.64 -19.31 -3.34
CA LYS A 98 22.66 -18.27 -3.62
C LYS A 98 22.01 -16.90 -3.83
N HIS A 99 20.92 -16.87 -4.60
CA HIS A 99 20.16 -15.64 -4.82
C HIS A 99 19.62 -15.07 -3.51
N LEU A 100 19.02 -15.90 -2.65
CA LEU A 100 18.56 -15.45 -1.32
C LEU A 100 19.72 -14.95 -0.43
N ALA A 101 20.84 -15.65 -0.39
CA ALA A 101 21.99 -15.26 0.43
C ALA A 101 22.56 -13.89 0.01
N GLU A 102 22.60 -13.60 -1.30
CA GLU A 102 23.02 -12.30 -1.83
C GLU A 102 22.07 -11.16 -1.44
N GLN A 103 20.76 -11.43 -1.41
CA GLN A 103 19.75 -10.41 -1.11
C GLN A 103 19.66 -10.08 0.38
N PHE A 104 19.68 -11.10 1.24
CA PHE A 104 19.42 -10.93 2.67
C PHE A 104 20.66 -10.53 3.50
N ASN A 105 21.84 -10.37 2.87
CA ASN A 105 23.11 -10.01 3.53
C ASN A 105 23.26 -10.75 4.88
N LEU A 106 23.34 -12.08 4.84
CA LEU A 106 23.44 -13.01 5.98
C LEU A 106 23.92 -12.31 7.28
N SER A 107 22.97 -11.93 8.14
CA SER A 107 23.21 -11.19 9.38
C SER A 107 22.43 -11.84 10.52
N ASP A 108 23.11 -12.05 11.64
CA ASP A 108 22.65 -12.87 12.76
C ASP A 108 21.49 -12.28 13.60
N ASP A 109 21.03 -11.05 13.32
CA ASP A 109 20.13 -10.30 14.23
C ASP A 109 18.79 -9.88 13.61
N ILE A 110 18.36 -10.48 12.50
CA ILE A 110 17.13 -10.08 11.80
C ILE A 110 15.91 -10.82 12.36
N ASP A 111 14.90 -10.09 12.83
CA ASP A 111 13.63 -10.66 13.30
C ASP A 111 12.67 -11.05 12.15
N ALA A 112 11.66 -11.87 12.46
CA ALA A 112 10.69 -12.33 11.45
C ALA A 112 9.93 -11.17 10.76
N ASN A 113 9.78 -10.01 11.41
CA ASN A 113 9.09 -8.86 10.83
C ASN A 113 9.99 -8.10 9.84
N GLN A 114 11.28 -8.00 10.13
CA GLN A 114 12.28 -7.45 9.22
C GLN A 114 12.42 -8.33 7.97
N ILE A 115 12.48 -9.66 8.14
CA ILE A 115 12.46 -10.60 7.01
C ILE A 115 11.20 -10.39 6.15
N ARG A 116 10.00 -10.31 6.76
CA ARG A 116 8.75 -10.02 6.03
C ARG A 116 8.81 -8.68 5.30
N SER A 117 9.35 -7.65 5.93
CA SER A 117 9.44 -6.32 5.32
C SER A 117 10.37 -6.31 4.10
N GLN A 118 11.50 -7.02 4.17
CA GLN A 118 12.44 -7.15 3.05
C GLN A 118 11.86 -7.99 1.93
N LEU A 119 11.26 -9.16 2.24
CA LEU A 119 10.56 -9.98 1.25
C LEU A 119 9.46 -9.19 0.52
N ASN A 120 8.69 -8.38 1.25
CA ASN A 120 7.64 -7.56 0.67
C ASN A 120 8.20 -6.43 -0.21
N LEU A 121 9.36 -5.87 0.12
CA LEU A 121 10.07 -4.91 -0.74
C LEU A 121 10.58 -5.58 -2.01
N GLU A 122 11.06 -6.83 -1.93
CA GLU A 122 11.52 -7.60 -3.11
C GLU A 122 10.39 -8.10 -4.01
N LEU A 123 9.28 -8.54 -3.42
CA LEU A 123 8.04 -8.79 -4.16
C LEU A 123 7.53 -7.52 -4.86
N SER A 124 7.95 -6.35 -4.38
CA SER A 124 7.66 -5.03 -4.97
C SER A 124 8.79 -4.49 -5.85
N ASN A 125 9.92 -5.21 -6.02
CA ASN A 125 11.06 -4.79 -6.82
C ASN A 125 10.80 -4.99 -8.31
N GLU A 126 9.89 -4.19 -8.85
CA GLU A 126 10.08 -3.65 -10.19
C GLU A 126 10.71 -2.26 -10.09
N ILE A 127 11.87 -2.10 -10.71
CA ILE A 127 12.41 -0.81 -11.13
C ILE A 127 12.27 -0.78 -12.65
N ALA A 128 11.81 0.38 -13.14
CA ALA A 128 11.43 0.69 -14.51
C ALA A 128 10.09 0.07 -14.93
N VAL A 129 9.07 0.93 -14.96
CA VAL A 129 7.79 0.77 -15.68
C VAL A 129 7.83 -0.31 -16.76
N GLN A 130 7.45 -1.55 -16.40
CA GLN A 130 7.01 -2.60 -17.32
C GLN A 130 5.81 -3.41 -16.80
N HIS A 131 5.11 -2.92 -15.78
CA HIS A 131 3.75 -3.38 -15.47
C HIS A 131 2.77 -2.20 -15.53
N THR A 132 2.26 -1.92 -16.73
CA THR A 132 0.99 -2.51 -17.18
C THR A 132 0.92 -2.38 -18.71
N ASP A 133 1.06 -3.48 -19.46
CA ASP A 133 0.77 -3.54 -20.91
C ASP A 133 -0.70 -3.22 -21.26
N THR A 134 -1.54 -2.96 -20.26
CA THR A 134 -2.87 -2.38 -20.40
C THR A 134 -2.98 -1.16 -19.49
N LEU A 135 -2.95 0.02 -20.08
CA LEU A 135 -3.48 1.23 -19.43
C LEU A 135 -4.88 0.88 -18.90
N ALA A 136 -5.02 0.76 -17.59
CA ALA A 136 -6.35 0.74 -16.99
C ALA A 136 -7.07 2.00 -17.50
N GLN A 137 -8.23 1.81 -18.13
CA GLN A 137 -8.94 2.89 -18.79
C GLN A 137 -9.22 4.01 -17.79
N LEU A 138 -8.58 5.17 -17.98
CA LEU A 138 -8.79 6.34 -17.14
C LEU A 138 -9.98 7.15 -17.69
N TYR A 139 -10.99 7.35 -16.87
CA TYR A 139 -12.23 8.00 -17.28
C TYR A 139 -12.22 9.48 -16.88
N GLY A 140 -12.13 10.38 -17.86
CA GLY A 140 -12.45 11.81 -17.69
C GLY A 140 -11.65 12.60 -16.64
N ARG A 141 -10.42 12.18 -16.34
CA ARG A 141 -9.53 12.83 -15.35
C ARG A 141 -8.52 13.81 -15.98
N ASN A 142 -8.86 14.41 -17.12
CA ASN A 142 -7.89 15.24 -17.87
C ASN A 142 -7.49 16.50 -17.10
N ILE A 143 -8.41 17.08 -16.33
CA ILE A 143 -8.15 18.27 -15.50
C ILE A 143 -7.17 17.89 -14.38
N GLU A 144 -7.44 16.79 -13.68
CA GLU A 144 -6.62 16.30 -12.57
C GLU A 144 -5.24 15.83 -13.06
N LEU A 145 -5.12 15.28 -14.27
CA LEU A 145 -3.82 14.97 -14.87
C LEU A 145 -3.00 16.23 -15.13
N SER A 146 -3.64 17.30 -15.64
CA SER A 146 -2.99 18.60 -15.85
C SER A 146 -2.53 19.21 -14.53
N GLU A 147 -3.43 19.22 -13.53
CA GLU A 147 -3.13 19.73 -12.20
C GLU A 147 -1.96 18.96 -11.55
N LEU A 148 -1.97 17.62 -11.63
CA LEU A 148 -0.86 16.82 -11.12
C LEU A 148 0.46 17.11 -11.84
N SER A 149 0.44 17.35 -13.16
CA SER A 149 1.63 17.77 -13.92
C SER A 149 2.17 19.10 -13.44
N ASP A 150 1.29 20.08 -13.24
CA ASP A 150 1.67 21.41 -12.75
C ASP A 150 2.24 21.32 -11.34
N LEU A 151 1.62 20.51 -10.47
CA LEU A 151 2.08 20.30 -9.10
C LEU A 151 3.46 19.63 -9.07
N LEU A 152 3.67 18.56 -9.82
CA LEU A 152 4.96 17.86 -9.85
C LEU A 152 6.09 18.68 -10.50
N SER A 153 5.74 19.69 -11.29
CA SER A 153 6.69 20.64 -11.88
C SER A 153 7.12 21.74 -10.90
N ASN A 154 6.25 22.11 -9.95
CA ASN A 154 6.46 23.25 -9.05
C ASN A 154 6.82 22.84 -7.61
N TYR A 155 6.49 21.62 -7.21
CA TYR A 155 6.67 21.13 -5.85
C TYR A 155 7.48 19.84 -5.82
N GLN A 156 8.38 19.74 -4.84
CA GLN A 156 9.24 18.58 -4.61
C GLN A 156 8.52 17.48 -3.81
N CYS A 157 7.42 17.80 -3.12
CA CYS A 157 6.56 16.82 -2.49
C CYS A 157 5.09 17.13 -2.79
N VAL A 158 4.38 16.18 -3.38
CA VAL A 158 2.96 16.28 -3.69
C VAL A 158 2.23 15.13 -2.99
N SER A 159 1.16 15.44 -2.27
CA SER A 159 0.29 14.43 -1.66
C SER A 159 -1.04 14.37 -2.41
N LEU A 160 -1.33 13.26 -3.06
CA LEU A 160 -2.62 12.97 -3.69
C LEU A 160 -3.51 12.23 -2.69
N VAL A 161 -4.56 12.90 -2.22
CA VAL A 161 -5.42 12.42 -1.14
C VAL A 161 -6.85 12.23 -1.63
N GLY A 162 -7.53 11.20 -1.15
CA GLY A 162 -8.95 11.00 -1.45
C GLY A 162 -9.48 9.65 -0.98
N ALA A 163 -10.79 9.46 -1.07
CA ALA A 163 -11.47 8.26 -0.55
C ALA A 163 -10.98 6.93 -1.15
N ILE A 164 -11.32 5.82 -0.50
CA ILE A 164 -11.09 4.45 -1.02
C ILE A 164 -11.74 4.32 -2.41
N GLY A 165 -11.03 3.77 -3.38
CA GLY A 165 -11.56 3.51 -4.74
C GLY A 165 -11.68 4.73 -5.66
N VAL A 166 -11.35 5.95 -5.20
CA VAL A 166 -11.53 7.19 -5.99
C VAL A 166 -10.62 7.28 -7.24
N GLY A 167 -9.59 6.44 -7.33
CA GLY A 167 -8.71 6.34 -8.49
C GLY A 167 -7.33 7.00 -8.34
N LYS A 168 -6.82 7.19 -7.11
CA LYS A 168 -5.49 7.78 -6.85
C LYS A 168 -4.35 7.04 -7.59
N THR A 169 -4.24 5.73 -7.34
CA THR A 169 -3.25 4.86 -7.98
C THR A 169 -3.39 4.86 -9.50
N SER A 170 -4.64 4.83 -10.01
CA SER A 170 -4.91 4.88 -11.45
C SER A 170 -4.50 6.22 -12.07
N LEU A 171 -4.78 7.35 -11.42
CA LEU A 171 -4.38 8.68 -11.87
C LEU A 171 -2.85 8.79 -11.93
N ALA A 172 -2.17 8.44 -10.83
CA ALA A 172 -0.73 8.52 -10.73
C ALA A 172 -0.02 7.56 -11.71
N SER A 173 -0.50 6.33 -11.86
CA SER A 173 0.06 5.37 -12.82
C SER A 173 -0.12 5.85 -14.26
N HIS A 174 -1.32 6.33 -14.62
CA HIS A 174 -1.56 6.89 -15.94
C HIS A 174 -0.70 8.12 -16.23
N TRP A 175 -0.52 9.00 -15.22
CA TRP A 175 0.35 10.16 -15.33
C TRP A 175 1.81 9.76 -15.55
N VAL A 176 2.32 8.78 -14.77
CA VAL A 176 3.68 8.26 -14.92
C VAL A 176 3.92 7.69 -16.31
N GLN A 177 2.96 6.92 -16.84
CA GLN A 177 3.06 6.31 -18.16
C GLN A 177 2.96 7.34 -19.30
N SER A 178 2.13 8.38 -19.14
CA SER A 178 1.86 9.36 -20.18
C SER A 178 2.89 10.50 -20.21
N PHE A 179 3.35 10.95 -19.05
CA PHE A 179 4.16 12.16 -18.88
C PHE A 179 5.47 11.92 -18.14
N GLY A 180 5.52 10.91 -17.27
CA GLY A 180 6.63 10.69 -16.34
C GLY A 180 8.00 10.54 -17.04
N GLN A 181 8.07 9.78 -18.13
CA GLN A 181 9.33 9.55 -18.87
C GLN A 181 9.91 10.81 -19.52
N ASN A 182 9.08 11.81 -19.80
CA ASN A 182 9.55 13.08 -20.40
C ASN A 182 9.99 14.09 -19.34
N GLN A 183 9.53 13.93 -18.08
CA GLN A 183 9.79 14.89 -17.01
C GLN A 183 10.84 14.40 -16.00
N PHE A 184 11.05 13.09 -15.90
CA PHE A 184 11.97 12.47 -14.94
C PHE A 184 12.82 11.40 -15.62
N ASP A 185 14.11 11.36 -15.28
CA ASP A 185 15.07 10.38 -15.79
C ASP A 185 14.75 8.98 -15.25
N VAL A 186 14.25 8.91 -14.02
CA VAL A 186 13.94 7.65 -13.32
C VAL A 186 12.63 7.80 -12.56
N VAL A 187 11.76 6.79 -12.63
CA VAL A 187 10.57 6.67 -11.79
C VAL A 187 10.71 5.45 -10.88
N ILE A 188 10.60 5.69 -9.57
CA ILE A 188 10.66 4.68 -8.53
C ILE A 188 9.28 4.62 -7.88
N TRP A 189 8.59 3.49 -7.97
CA TRP A 189 7.27 3.30 -7.36
C TRP A 189 7.37 2.26 -6.24
N ARG A 190 6.91 2.60 -5.03
CA ARG A 190 6.89 1.69 -3.87
C ARG A 190 5.55 1.72 -3.16
N SER A 191 5.14 0.56 -2.65
CA SER A 191 3.96 0.45 -1.79
C SER A 191 4.39 0.53 -0.32
N LEU A 192 3.69 1.34 0.46
CA LEU A 192 3.87 1.46 1.91
C LEU A 192 2.85 0.64 2.69
N ILE A 193 2.05 -0.23 2.04
CA ILE A 193 0.94 -0.94 2.71
C ILE A 193 1.36 -1.72 3.98
N HIS A 194 2.63 -2.15 4.05
CA HIS A 194 3.19 -2.86 5.22
C HIS A 194 3.98 -1.97 6.19
N ALA A 195 3.98 -0.65 5.98
CA ALA A 195 4.69 0.35 6.78
C ALA A 195 6.14 -0.06 7.09
N PRO A 196 7.04 -0.12 6.09
CA PRO A 196 8.46 -0.36 6.34
C PRO A 196 9.04 0.69 7.30
N THR A 197 10.27 0.51 7.78
CA THR A 197 10.94 1.61 8.48
C THR A 197 11.46 2.64 7.45
N PRO A 198 11.63 3.91 7.82
CA PRO A 198 12.25 4.94 7.00
C PRO A 198 13.64 4.52 6.51
N GLU A 199 14.43 3.87 7.37
CA GLU A 199 15.76 3.35 7.02
C GLU A 199 15.67 2.30 5.91
N LEU A 200 14.76 1.33 6.03
CA LEU A 200 14.57 0.29 5.03
C LEU A 200 14.09 0.87 3.70
N LEU A 201 13.16 1.84 3.74
CA LEU A 201 12.71 2.52 2.53
C LEU A 201 13.87 3.29 1.89
N VAL A 202 14.66 4.04 2.65
CA VAL A 202 15.79 4.81 2.10
C VAL A 202 16.85 3.91 1.51
N ASP A 203 17.19 2.80 2.17
CA ASP A 203 18.12 1.80 1.60
C ASP A 203 17.57 1.21 0.29
N ASP A 204 16.26 0.99 0.23
CA ASP A 204 15.59 0.52 -0.98
C ASP A 204 15.60 1.54 -2.12
N LEU A 205 15.34 2.81 -1.81
CA LEU A 205 15.46 3.91 -2.76
C LEU A 205 16.90 4.06 -3.27
N ILE A 206 17.90 3.93 -2.40
CA ILE A 206 19.32 3.93 -2.79
C ILE A 206 19.63 2.73 -3.71
N ARG A 207 19.12 1.54 -3.40
CA ARG A 207 19.25 0.35 -4.24
C ARG A 207 18.61 0.54 -5.61
N ALA A 208 17.58 1.38 -5.74
CA ALA A 208 17.00 1.71 -7.03
C ALA A 208 17.96 2.43 -8.00
N PHE A 209 18.96 3.13 -7.45
CA PHE A 209 20.06 3.72 -8.22
C PHE A 209 21.21 2.73 -8.50
N ARG A 210 21.04 1.45 -8.17
CA ARG A 210 22.09 0.41 -8.19
C ARG A 210 23.28 0.76 -7.28
N GLN A 211 22.99 1.49 -6.20
CA GLN A 211 23.95 1.84 -5.16
C GLN A 211 23.59 1.09 -3.87
N THR A 212 24.53 1.00 -2.94
CA THR A 212 24.27 0.52 -1.59
C THR A 212 24.74 1.57 -0.59
N SER A 213 24.03 1.70 0.53
CA SER A 213 24.49 2.56 1.61
C SER A 213 25.84 2.02 2.14
N PRO A 214 26.89 2.86 2.23
CA PRO A 214 28.12 2.49 2.91
C PRO A 214 27.88 1.88 4.30
N LYS A 215 28.52 0.75 4.58
CA LYS A 215 28.43 0.06 5.89
C LYS A 215 28.91 0.93 7.06
N SER A 216 29.67 1.99 6.78
CA SER A 216 30.14 2.96 7.77
C SER A 216 29.05 3.92 8.24
N PHE A 217 27.91 4.02 7.54
CA PHE A 217 26.82 4.89 7.97
C PHE A 217 26.13 4.28 9.18
N THR A 218 26.11 5.05 10.26
CA THR A 218 25.51 4.67 11.55
C THR A 218 24.25 5.48 11.85
N LEU A 219 24.12 6.66 11.25
CA LEU A 219 22.98 7.56 11.44
C LEU A 219 22.07 7.56 10.20
N PHE A 220 20.75 7.63 10.43
CA PHE A 220 19.78 7.74 9.35
C PHE A 220 20.00 8.98 8.47
N SER A 221 20.45 10.08 9.06
CA SER A 221 20.79 11.32 8.33
C SER A 221 21.93 11.13 7.32
N GLU A 222 22.89 10.22 7.57
CA GLU A 222 23.96 9.91 6.61
C GLU A 222 23.41 9.23 5.37
N LYS A 223 22.50 8.26 5.57
CA LYS A 223 21.77 7.58 4.49
C LYS A 223 20.89 8.56 3.69
N LEU A 224 20.17 9.44 4.39
CA LEU A 224 19.38 10.49 3.74
C LEU A 224 20.26 11.44 2.91
N ASN A 225 21.37 11.93 3.46
CA ASN A 225 22.30 12.80 2.72
C ASN A 225 22.86 12.10 1.47
N PHE A 226 23.15 10.81 1.56
CA PHE A 226 23.57 10.03 0.40
C PHE A 226 22.45 9.92 -0.64
N LEU A 227 21.22 9.59 -0.23
CA LEU A 227 20.06 9.60 -1.11
C LEU A 227 19.88 10.98 -1.78
N MET A 228 20.00 12.08 -1.03
CA MET A 228 19.89 13.44 -1.61
C MET A 228 21.00 13.72 -2.63
N THR A 229 22.21 13.21 -2.41
CA THR A 229 23.31 13.31 -3.38
C THR A 229 22.95 12.61 -4.69
N LEU A 230 22.31 11.43 -4.62
CA LEU A 230 21.83 10.71 -5.79
C LEU A 230 20.69 11.47 -6.50
N LEU A 231 19.73 12.01 -5.73
CA LEU A 231 18.60 12.81 -6.26
C LEU A 231 19.02 14.18 -6.82
N GLN A 232 20.21 14.67 -6.51
CA GLN A 232 20.81 15.85 -7.13
C GLN A 232 21.50 15.53 -8.46
N GLN A 233 21.97 14.30 -8.63
CA GLN A 233 22.64 13.83 -9.85
C GLN A 233 21.65 13.41 -10.94
N GLN A 234 20.48 12.90 -10.54
CA GLN A 234 19.43 12.43 -11.44
C GLN A 234 18.08 12.97 -11.00
N ARG A 235 17.28 13.40 -11.98
CA ARG A 235 15.92 13.88 -11.72
C ARG A 235 14.99 12.68 -11.63
N CYS A 236 14.44 12.43 -10.45
CA CYS A 236 13.64 11.23 -10.17
C CYS A 236 12.25 11.57 -9.67
N LEU A 237 11.27 10.76 -10.05
CA LEU A 237 9.97 10.72 -9.39
C LEU A 237 9.92 9.51 -8.47
N ILE A 238 9.69 9.76 -7.19
CA ILE A 238 9.44 8.70 -6.20
C ILE A 238 7.95 8.69 -5.91
N VAL A 239 7.26 7.61 -6.23
CA VAL A 239 5.84 7.42 -5.91
C VAL A 239 5.72 6.45 -4.74
N LEU A 240 5.12 6.90 -3.64
CA LEU A 240 4.82 6.07 -2.47
C LEU A 240 3.30 5.88 -2.34
N ASP A 241 2.83 4.68 -2.65
CA ASP A 241 1.40 4.32 -2.55
C ASP A 241 1.05 3.83 -1.14
N SER A 242 -0.22 3.98 -0.75
CA SER A 242 -0.75 3.64 0.57
C SER A 242 -0.05 4.39 1.71
N ALA A 243 0.29 5.66 1.49
CA ALA A 243 1.04 6.49 2.43
C ALA A 243 0.29 6.78 3.74
N GLU A 244 -1.01 6.44 3.86
CA GLU A 244 -1.72 6.46 5.15
C GLU A 244 -1.07 5.56 6.22
N SER A 245 -0.37 4.49 5.81
CA SER A 245 0.24 3.53 6.74
C SER A 245 1.39 4.13 7.56
N ILE A 246 1.97 5.23 7.09
CA ILE A 246 3.10 5.93 7.71
C ILE A 246 2.67 7.22 8.41
N ILE A 247 1.36 7.55 8.40
CA ILE A 247 0.83 8.69 9.13
C ILE A 247 0.68 8.30 10.60
N GLN A 248 1.43 8.95 11.48
CA GLN A 248 1.27 8.80 12.92
C GLN A 248 -0.09 9.38 13.35
N THR A 249 -1.06 8.51 13.66
CA THR A 249 -2.47 8.86 13.87
C THR A 249 -2.82 9.34 15.28
N THR A 250 -1.88 9.45 16.23
CA THR A 250 -2.21 9.77 17.62
C THR A 250 -1.51 11.03 18.16
N ALA A 251 -2.24 11.82 18.95
CA ALA A 251 -1.64 12.94 19.70
C ALA A 251 -0.54 12.48 20.68
N ILE A 252 -0.52 11.18 21.03
CA ILE A 252 0.51 10.54 21.85
C ILE A 252 1.78 10.26 21.03
N SER A 253 1.66 9.91 19.74
CA SER A 253 2.85 9.75 18.87
C SER A 253 3.51 11.10 18.54
N ALA A 254 2.74 12.20 18.50
CA ALA A 254 3.31 13.55 18.40
C ALA A 254 4.07 14.02 19.67
N LEU A 255 3.80 13.41 20.83
CA LEU A 255 4.55 13.66 22.08
C LEU A 255 5.84 12.83 22.17
N ASN A 256 5.95 11.74 21.41
CA ASN A 256 7.17 10.95 21.28
C ASN A 256 8.12 11.61 20.28
N THR A 257 8.59 12.80 20.66
CA THR A 257 9.68 13.49 19.98
C THR A 257 10.95 12.73 20.30
N TYR A 258 11.65 12.23 19.28
CA TYR A 258 12.90 11.44 19.33
C TYR A 258 12.75 9.98 19.76
N GLY A 259 12.48 9.07 18.80
CA GLY A 259 12.79 7.64 19.00
C GLY A 259 11.95 6.64 18.24
N ASP A 260 10.86 7.04 17.57
CA ASP A 260 10.06 6.08 16.80
C ASP A 260 10.81 5.72 15.50
N LEU A 261 11.21 4.45 15.38
CA LEU A 261 11.88 3.85 14.20
C LEU A 261 11.02 3.91 12.92
N ARG A 262 9.84 4.53 12.97
CA ARG A 262 8.90 4.70 11.86
C ARG A 262 8.64 6.17 11.51
N ASP A 263 9.46 7.09 11.99
CA ASP A 263 9.28 8.52 11.71
C ASP A 263 9.78 8.91 10.30
N TYR A 264 8.84 8.99 9.36
CA TYR A 264 9.08 9.45 7.99
C TYR A 264 9.26 10.98 7.87
N ASN A 265 9.07 11.74 8.95
CA ASN A 265 9.12 13.20 8.91
C ASN A 265 10.47 13.70 8.39
N GLN A 266 11.58 13.04 8.74
CA GLN A 266 12.92 13.45 8.29
C GLN A 266 13.08 13.30 6.78
N LEU A 267 12.64 12.18 6.20
CA LEU A 267 12.68 11.97 4.75
C LEU A 267 11.87 13.04 4.01
N ILE A 268 10.63 13.30 4.44
CA ILE A 268 9.76 14.30 3.82
C ILE A 268 10.35 15.70 3.93
N ARG A 269 10.97 16.04 5.08
CA ARG A 269 11.67 17.33 5.24
C ARG A 269 12.87 17.44 4.32
N TYR A 270 13.69 16.40 4.20
CA TYR A 270 14.84 16.41 3.28
C TYR A 270 14.38 16.62 1.83
N MET A 271 13.32 15.94 1.41
CA MET A 271 12.71 16.09 0.08
C MET A 271 12.10 17.47 -0.19
N THR A 272 11.81 18.29 0.84
CA THR A 272 11.11 19.58 0.66
C THR A 272 11.94 20.80 1.03
N GLU A 273 13.03 20.61 1.78
CA GLU A 273 13.93 21.66 2.26
C GLU A 273 15.26 21.71 1.49
N GLN A 274 15.70 20.59 0.90
CA GLN A 274 16.96 20.54 0.15
C GLN A 274 16.77 20.87 -1.34
N LYS A 275 17.86 21.32 -1.96
CA LYS A 275 17.88 21.60 -3.40
C LYS A 275 18.10 20.31 -4.19
N HIS A 276 17.11 19.92 -4.98
CA HIS A 276 17.16 18.84 -5.97
C HIS A 276 16.02 19.06 -6.98
N GLN A 277 16.06 18.34 -8.11
CA GLN A 277 15.04 18.42 -9.16
C GLN A 277 14.03 17.26 -9.11
N SER A 278 14.27 16.30 -8.23
CA SER A 278 13.40 15.14 -7.99
C SER A 278 12.12 15.51 -7.23
N SER A 279 11.07 14.71 -7.39
CA SER A 279 9.78 14.90 -6.71
C SER A 279 9.33 13.62 -6.00
N LEU A 280 8.67 13.79 -4.85
CA LEU A 280 8.03 12.75 -4.07
C LEU A 280 6.51 12.87 -4.21
N LEU A 281 5.85 11.85 -4.75
CA LEU A 281 4.40 11.75 -4.86
C LEU A 281 3.87 10.74 -3.82
N LEU A 282 3.12 11.21 -2.84
CA LEU A 282 2.47 10.39 -1.83
C LEU A 282 1.03 10.13 -2.25
N LEU A 283 0.59 8.88 -2.31
CA LEU A 283 -0.81 8.52 -2.55
C LEU A 283 -1.42 8.06 -1.23
N SER A 284 -2.43 8.77 -0.73
CA SER A 284 -3.01 8.47 0.57
C SER A 284 -4.53 8.54 0.62
N ARG A 285 -5.11 7.71 1.47
CA ARG A 285 -6.53 7.81 1.85
C ARG A 285 -6.79 8.81 2.98
N GLN A 286 -5.75 9.37 3.56
CA GLN A 286 -5.81 10.31 4.67
C GLN A 286 -4.95 11.54 4.35
N ARG A 287 -5.36 12.71 4.85
CA ARG A 287 -4.58 13.93 4.81
C ARG A 287 -3.28 13.79 5.58
N PHE A 288 -2.18 14.16 4.95
CA PHE A 288 -0.86 14.16 5.57
C PHE A 288 -0.59 15.55 6.16
N ASN A 289 -0.96 15.77 7.42
CA ASN A 289 -0.87 17.08 8.08
C ASN A 289 0.52 17.74 8.02
N GLN A 290 1.60 16.94 7.95
CA GLN A 290 2.94 17.47 7.75
C GLN A 290 3.08 18.20 6.40
N ILE A 291 2.49 17.69 5.32
CA ILE A 291 2.53 18.31 3.98
C ILE A 291 1.81 19.66 4.02
N VAL A 292 0.65 19.72 4.67
CA VAL A 292 -0.10 20.96 4.88
C VAL A 292 0.74 21.99 5.66
N ARG A 293 1.39 21.56 6.75
CA ARG A 293 2.29 22.42 7.54
C ARG A 293 3.50 22.92 6.73
N LEU A 294 4.10 22.06 5.92
CA LEU A 294 5.23 22.40 5.07
C LEU A 294 4.82 23.41 4.00
N HIS A 295 3.66 23.23 3.35
CA HIS A 295 3.08 24.18 2.42
C HIS A 295 2.87 25.56 3.08
N HIS A 296 2.22 25.62 4.25
CA HIS A 296 2.03 26.88 4.99
C HIS A 296 3.35 27.55 5.41
N SER A 297 4.40 26.75 5.62
CA SER A 297 5.76 27.23 5.90
C SER A 297 6.53 27.62 4.64
N LYS A 298 5.85 27.73 3.48
CA LYS A 298 6.42 28.08 2.17
C LYS A 298 7.52 27.11 1.70
N ARG A 299 7.41 25.83 2.08
CA ARG A 299 8.27 24.75 1.57
C ARG A 299 7.68 24.17 0.29
N SER A 300 8.51 23.40 -0.42
CA SER A 300 8.14 22.79 -1.71
C SER A 300 7.25 21.55 -1.52
N ALA A 301 6.10 21.75 -0.88
CA ALA A 301 5.13 20.72 -0.56
C ALA A 301 3.72 21.19 -0.93
N GLN A 302 2.90 20.32 -1.51
CA GLN A 302 1.51 20.65 -1.85
C GLN A 302 0.58 19.43 -1.74
N GLU A 303 -0.68 19.67 -1.38
CA GLU A 303 -1.73 18.65 -1.32
C GLU A 303 -2.71 18.82 -2.49
N MET A 304 -3.10 17.70 -3.10
CA MET A 304 -4.12 17.60 -4.14
C MET A 304 -5.24 16.68 -3.67
N MET A 305 -6.47 17.19 -3.64
CA MET A 305 -7.67 16.43 -3.26
C MET A 305 -8.32 15.81 -4.49
N LEU A 306 -8.43 14.49 -4.52
CA LEU A 306 -9.11 13.75 -5.58
C LEU A 306 -10.54 13.39 -5.15
N SER A 307 -11.51 14.02 -5.80
CA SER A 307 -12.95 13.79 -5.63
C SER A 307 -13.48 12.72 -6.58
N GLY A 308 -14.76 12.34 -6.48
CA GLY A 308 -15.43 11.47 -7.43
C GLY A 308 -15.44 12.02 -8.86
N LEU A 309 -15.74 11.16 -9.84
CA LEU A 309 -15.82 11.55 -11.24
C LEU A 309 -17.01 12.48 -11.50
N ALA A 310 -16.82 13.39 -12.46
CA ALA A 310 -17.92 14.10 -13.11
C ALA A 310 -18.91 13.12 -13.76
N LEU A 311 -20.16 13.53 -13.87
CA LEU A 311 -21.26 12.70 -14.36
C LEU A 311 -20.94 12.07 -15.72
N GLU A 312 -20.44 12.86 -16.67
CA GLU A 312 -20.14 12.41 -18.03
C GLU A 312 -19.05 11.32 -18.05
N ALA A 313 -18.07 11.42 -17.15
CA ALA A 313 -17.00 10.43 -17.02
C ALA A 313 -17.50 9.15 -16.34
N ALA A 314 -18.31 9.29 -15.29
CA ALA A 314 -18.90 8.17 -14.57
C ALA A 314 -19.90 7.38 -15.45
N GLN A 315 -20.69 8.06 -16.28
CA GLN A 315 -21.59 7.43 -17.26
C GLN A 315 -20.84 6.53 -18.25
N LYS A 316 -19.61 6.89 -18.64
CA LYS A 316 -18.78 6.04 -19.51
C LYS A 316 -18.43 4.71 -18.84
N ILE A 317 -18.20 4.68 -17.53
CA ILE A 317 -17.97 3.43 -16.78
C ILE A 317 -19.20 2.53 -16.91
N LEU A 318 -20.39 3.08 -16.67
CA LEU A 318 -21.65 2.33 -16.76
C LEU A 318 -21.91 1.81 -18.18
N ALA A 319 -21.55 2.61 -19.20
CA ALA A 319 -21.64 2.23 -20.60
C ALA A 319 -20.70 1.07 -20.97
N THR A 320 -19.45 1.09 -20.48
CA THR A 320 -18.48 0.00 -20.70
C THR A 320 -19.00 -1.33 -20.14
N HIS A 321 -19.76 -1.28 -19.04
CA HIS A 321 -20.42 -2.44 -18.43
C HIS A 321 -21.79 -2.79 -19.04
N GLN A 322 -22.14 -2.20 -20.19
CA GLN A 322 -23.38 -2.47 -20.92
C GLN A 322 -24.66 -2.37 -20.07
N LEU A 323 -24.64 -1.48 -19.08
CA LEU A 323 -25.81 -1.25 -18.25
C LEU A 323 -26.94 -0.64 -19.07
N LYS A 324 -28.17 -0.93 -18.65
CA LYS A 324 -29.41 -0.45 -19.27
C LYS A 324 -29.98 0.70 -18.43
N ASP A 325 -31.11 1.24 -18.87
CA ASP A 325 -31.84 2.31 -18.17
C ASP A 325 -30.99 3.59 -17.97
N GLN A 326 -30.45 4.15 -19.07
CA GLN A 326 -29.59 5.36 -19.04
C GLN A 326 -30.20 6.53 -18.26
N SER A 327 -31.53 6.69 -18.31
CA SER A 327 -32.26 7.72 -17.54
C SER A 327 -32.09 7.58 -16.02
N SER A 328 -31.68 6.41 -15.53
CA SER A 328 -31.45 6.10 -14.11
C SER A 328 -29.97 6.14 -13.71
N TRP A 329 -29.06 6.42 -14.64
CA TRP A 329 -27.62 6.40 -14.37
C TRP A 329 -27.19 7.49 -13.40
N ASN A 330 -27.74 8.70 -13.53
CA ASN A 330 -27.36 9.81 -12.64
C ASN A 330 -27.67 9.48 -11.17
N ALA A 331 -28.83 8.89 -10.88
CA ALA A 331 -29.19 8.47 -9.54
C ALA A 331 -28.22 7.40 -8.98
N LEU A 332 -27.76 6.46 -9.82
CA LEU A 332 -26.74 5.49 -9.44
C LEU A 332 -25.39 6.17 -9.19
N ILE A 333 -25.00 7.12 -10.03
CA ILE A 333 -23.73 7.85 -9.91
C ILE A 333 -23.71 8.70 -8.63
N GLU A 334 -24.81 9.40 -8.33
CA GLU A 334 -24.99 10.17 -7.10
C GLU A 334 -24.94 9.27 -5.86
N MET A 335 -25.60 8.10 -5.90
CA MET A 335 -25.59 7.11 -4.82
C MET A 335 -24.17 6.65 -4.44
N TYR A 336 -23.25 6.59 -5.41
CA TYR A 336 -21.84 6.23 -5.21
C TYR A 336 -20.89 7.43 -5.33
N GLN A 337 -21.42 8.65 -5.36
CA GLN A 337 -20.70 9.92 -5.49
C GLN A 337 -19.62 9.92 -6.59
N GLY A 338 -19.88 9.30 -7.74
CA GLY A 338 -18.92 9.25 -8.85
C GLY A 338 -17.65 8.43 -8.57
N ASN A 339 -17.59 7.64 -7.50
CA ASN A 339 -16.41 6.85 -7.15
C ASN A 339 -16.15 5.75 -8.19
N PRO A 340 -15.05 5.79 -8.97
CA PRO A 340 -14.82 4.84 -10.06
C PRO A 340 -14.76 3.39 -9.60
N GLY A 341 -14.03 3.09 -8.51
CA GLY A 341 -13.86 1.73 -8.03
C GLY A 341 -15.19 1.11 -7.60
N LEU A 342 -16.01 1.88 -6.87
CA LEU A 342 -17.35 1.44 -6.47
C LEU A 342 -18.28 1.29 -7.67
N LEU A 343 -18.25 2.24 -8.62
CA LEU A 343 -19.07 2.19 -9.83
C LEU A 343 -18.73 0.98 -10.71
N MET A 344 -17.45 0.63 -10.87
CA MET A 344 -17.03 -0.57 -11.61
C MET A 344 -17.54 -1.84 -10.95
N GLN A 345 -17.37 -1.96 -9.62
CA GLN A 345 -17.80 -3.14 -8.87
C GLN A 345 -19.34 -3.28 -8.87
N ILE A 346 -20.08 -2.20 -8.62
CA ILE A 346 -21.55 -2.26 -8.63
C ILE A 346 -22.09 -2.50 -10.04
N SER A 347 -21.42 -2.01 -11.09
CA SER A 347 -21.84 -2.28 -12.47
C SER A 347 -21.80 -3.76 -12.78
N ARG A 348 -20.73 -4.47 -12.39
CA ARG A 348 -20.64 -5.94 -12.51
C ARG A 348 -21.75 -6.66 -11.74
N TYR A 349 -22.08 -6.16 -10.55
CA TYR A 349 -23.16 -6.72 -9.73
C TYR A 349 -24.53 -6.51 -10.37
N ILE A 350 -24.82 -5.33 -10.91
CA ILE A 350 -26.07 -5.03 -11.63
C ILE A 350 -26.19 -5.85 -12.91
N GLU A 351 -25.09 -6.01 -13.63
CA GLU A 351 -25.02 -6.87 -14.82
C GLU A 351 -25.40 -8.31 -14.46
N THR A 352 -24.74 -8.87 -13.44
CA THR A 352 -24.90 -10.27 -13.03
C THR A 352 -26.26 -10.56 -12.38
N CYS A 353 -26.68 -9.74 -11.40
CA CYS A 353 -27.85 -10.03 -10.57
C CYS A 353 -29.14 -9.41 -11.11
N PHE A 354 -29.06 -8.35 -11.93
CA PHE A 354 -30.21 -7.60 -12.42
C PHE A 354 -30.29 -7.55 -13.95
N GLY A 355 -29.45 -8.31 -14.66
CA GLY A 355 -29.42 -8.36 -16.13
C GLY A 355 -29.09 -7.01 -16.78
N GLY A 356 -28.28 -6.20 -16.08
CA GLY A 356 -27.88 -4.86 -16.47
C GLY A 356 -28.92 -3.77 -16.20
N ARG A 357 -30.09 -4.07 -15.63
CA ARG A 357 -31.18 -3.10 -15.44
C ARG A 357 -31.00 -2.27 -14.17
N VAL A 358 -30.42 -1.07 -14.31
CA VAL A 358 -30.16 -0.13 -13.20
C VAL A 358 -31.44 0.21 -12.45
N ARG A 359 -32.58 0.37 -13.14
CA ARG A 359 -33.83 0.72 -12.46
C ARG A 359 -34.33 -0.36 -11.50
N HIS A 360 -34.03 -1.64 -11.79
CA HIS A 360 -34.42 -2.74 -10.90
C HIS A 360 -33.58 -2.73 -9.62
N PHE A 361 -32.27 -2.47 -9.77
CA PHE A 361 -31.38 -2.30 -8.62
C PHE A 361 -31.79 -1.11 -7.74
N LEU A 362 -32.06 0.07 -8.34
CA LEU A 362 -32.46 1.25 -7.58
C LEU A 362 -33.78 1.06 -6.80
N ARG A 363 -34.70 0.23 -7.30
CA ARG A 363 -35.95 -0.13 -6.58
C ARG A 363 -35.72 -0.90 -5.29
N CYS A 364 -34.57 -1.52 -5.11
CA CYS A 364 -34.21 -2.14 -3.83
C CYS A 364 -34.05 -1.11 -2.70
N GLY A 365 -33.92 0.19 -3.02
CA GLY A 365 -33.88 1.27 -2.03
C GLY A 365 -32.70 1.18 -1.06
N THR A 366 -31.60 0.53 -1.47
CA THR A 366 -30.42 0.33 -0.64
C THR A 366 -29.14 0.51 -1.45
N ILE A 367 -28.08 0.91 -0.75
CA ILE A 367 -26.72 0.87 -1.26
C ILE A 367 -26.16 -0.52 -0.97
N VAL A 368 -25.54 -1.12 -1.99
CA VAL A 368 -24.72 -2.33 -1.84
C VAL A 368 -23.27 -1.89 -1.85
N VAL A 369 -22.56 -2.17 -0.76
CA VAL A 369 -21.13 -1.91 -0.65
C VAL A 369 -20.39 -3.18 -1.05
N PRO A 370 -19.56 -3.15 -2.10
CA PRO A 370 -18.77 -4.32 -2.49
C PRO A 370 -17.87 -4.81 -1.35
N ASP A 371 -17.68 -6.13 -1.23
CA ASP A 371 -16.97 -6.74 -0.10
C ASP A 371 -15.53 -6.22 0.07
N GLU A 372 -14.80 -6.03 -1.05
CA GLU A 372 -13.44 -5.48 -1.03
C GLU A 372 -13.40 -4.06 -0.46
N ALA A 373 -14.33 -3.20 -0.88
CA ALA A 373 -14.43 -1.84 -0.36
C ALA A 373 -14.86 -1.86 1.11
N SER A 374 -15.85 -2.69 1.46
CA SER A 374 -16.35 -2.87 2.82
C SER A 374 -15.23 -3.22 3.78
N LYS A 375 -14.38 -4.20 3.42
CA LYS A 375 -13.21 -4.60 4.21
C LYS A 375 -12.27 -3.42 4.49
N LEU A 376 -11.92 -2.65 3.46
CA LEU A 376 -10.99 -1.52 3.59
C LEU A 376 -11.55 -0.38 4.46
N TYR A 377 -12.85 -0.09 4.36
CA TYR A 377 -13.51 0.89 5.22
C TYR A 377 -13.60 0.38 6.66
N LEU A 378 -13.96 -0.89 6.88
CA LEU A 378 -14.02 -1.48 8.22
C LEU A 378 -12.64 -1.48 8.88
N GLU A 379 -11.58 -1.85 8.17
CA GLU A 379 -10.19 -1.74 8.67
C GLU A 379 -9.87 -0.32 9.13
N GLN A 380 -10.25 0.70 8.35
CA GLN A 380 -10.05 2.10 8.70
C GLN A 380 -10.88 2.52 9.93
N ILE A 381 -12.16 2.11 9.99
CA ILE A 381 -13.09 2.45 11.08
C ILE A 381 -12.68 1.75 12.39
N HIS A 382 -12.20 0.52 12.34
CA HIS A 382 -11.73 -0.21 13.51
C HIS A 382 -10.49 0.40 14.15
N GLN A 383 -9.71 1.22 13.44
CA GLN A 383 -8.57 1.94 14.03
C GLN A 383 -8.98 3.23 14.76
N LEU A 384 -10.24 3.65 14.63
CA LEU A 384 -10.74 4.89 15.23
C LEU A 384 -10.95 4.77 16.73
N SER A 385 -10.84 5.90 17.42
CA SER A 385 -11.17 5.98 18.85
C SER A 385 -12.68 5.85 19.09
N GLU A 386 -13.06 5.48 20.31
CA GLU A 386 -14.48 5.38 20.71
C GLU A 386 -15.26 6.68 20.40
N SER A 387 -14.66 7.85 20.68
CA SER A 387 -15.30 9.13 20.39
C SER A 387 -15.52 9.39 18.90
N ASP A 388 -14.55 9.00 18.06
CA ASP A 388 -14.68 9.14 16.60
C ASP A 388 -15.79 8.24 16.07
N ARG A 389 -15.87 7.01 16.58
CA ARG A 389 -16.91 6.05 16.22
C ARG A 389 -18.31 6.49 16.65
N ILE A 390 -18.45 7.08 17.84
CA ILE A 390 -19.72 7.65 18.31
C ILE A 390 -20.16 8.79 17.39
N VAL A 391 -19.25 9.70 17.01
CA VAL A 391 -19.56 10.79 16.07
C VAL A 391 -19.96 10.26 14.70
N LEU A 392 -19.26 9.24 14.18
CA LEU A 392 -19.63 8.59 12.92
C LEU A 392 -21.02 7.93 12.99
N LEU A 393 -21.32 7.24 14.09
CA LEU A 393 -22.62 6.60 14.29
C LEU A 393 -23.74 7.65 14.33
N ASP A 394 -23.54 8.74 15.08
CA ASP A 394 -24.51 9.83 15.15
C ASP A 394 -24.79 10.40 13.76
N LEU A 395 -23.75 10.81 13.02
CA LEU A 395 -23.86 11.29 11.64
C LEU A 395 -24.54 10.27 10.72
N ALA A 396 -24.26 8.97 10.89
CA ALA A 396 -24.86 7.91 10.08
C ALA A 396 -26.37 7.72 10.33
N THR A 397 -26.90 8.20 11.44
CA THR A 397 -28.36 8.19 11.69
C THR A 397 -29.08 9.40 11.10
N GLN A 398 -28.35 10.45 10.73
CA GLN A 398 -28.93 11.69 10.20
C GLN A 398 -29.22 11.57 8.70
N ASN A 399 -30.34 12.15 8.25
CA ASN A 399 -30.79 12.07 6.86
C ASN A 399 -30.38 13.26 5.99
N ALA A 400 -29.77 14.27 6.59
CA ALA A 400 -29.29 15.49 5.93
C ALA A 400 -27.95 15.92 6.56
N PRO A 401 -27.17 16.78 5.86
CA PRO A 401 -25.98 17.39 6.45
C PRO A 401 -26.30 18.08 7.78
N VAL A 402 -25.43 17.90 8.77
CA VAL A 402 -25.67 18.24 10.17
C VAL A 402 -24.83 19.45 10.56
N GLN A 403 -25.43 20.45 11.20
CA GLN A 403 -24.68 21.60 11.71
C GLN A 403 -23.79 21.21 12.91
N LEU A 404 -22.69 21.93 13.12
CA LEU A 404 -21.81 21.71 14.28
C LEU A 404 -22.55 21.80 15.63
N SER A 405 -23.52 22.72 15.72
CA SER A 405 -24.35 22.96 16.91
C SER A 405 -25.20 21.75 17.28
N GLU A 406 -25.71 21.02 16.30
CA GLU A 406 -26.54 19.83 16.48
C GLU A 406 -25.74 18.63 17.00
N LEU A 407 -24.43 18.60 16.73
CA LEU A 407 -23.54 17.55 17.23
C LEU A 407 -23.10 17.78 18.69
N TYR A 408 -23.54 18.87 19.33
CA TYR A 408 -23.21 19.14 20.73
C TYR A 408 -23.88 18.14 21.66
N GLY A 409 -23.07 17.43 22.45
CA GLY A 409 -23.54 16.42 23.40
C GLY A 409 -23.39 14.98 22.91
N VAL A 410 -23.09 14.77 21.62
CA VAL A 410 -22.78 13.45 21.05
C VAL A 410 -21.60 12.79 21.76
N VAL A 411 -20.60 13.58 22.16
CA VAL A 411 -19.46 13.14 22.97
C VAL A 411 -19.28 14.01 24.21
N LYS A 412 -18.54 13.49 25.20
CA LYS A 412 -18.39 14.07 26.56
C LYS A 412 -17.99 15.55 26.59
N SER A 413 -17.26 16.04 25.60
CA SER A 413 -16.83 17.44 25.57
C SER A 413 -16.80 18.00 24.14
N ARG A 414 -17.01 19.32 24.00
CA ARG A 414 -16.88 20.03 22.71
C ARG A 414 -15.47 19.93 22.13
N SER A 415 -14.43 19.91 22.98
CA SER A 415 -13.04 19.72 22.54
C SER A 415 -12.84 18.35 21.91
N THR A 416 -13.42 17.30 22.51
CA THR A 416 -13.41 15.94 21.94
C THR A 416 -14.12 15.92 20.59
N LEU A 417 -15.31 16.51 20.49
CA LEU A 417 -16.08 16.58 19.25
C LEU A 417 -15.27 17.23 18.12
N ILE A 418 -14.69 18.40 18.37
CA ILE A 418 -13.91 19.13 17.37
C ILE A 418 -12.70 18.30 16.91
N LYS A 419 -11.99 17.65 17.84
CA LYS A 419 -10.86 16.76 17.52
C LYS A 419 -11.30 15.56 16.68
N SER A 420 -12.43 14.95 17.02
CA SER A 420 -13.00 13.83 16.27
C SER A 420 -13.42 14.25 14.87
N LEU A 421 -14.19 15.34 14.72
CA LEU A 421 -14.57 15.85 13.40
C LEU A 421 -13.36 16.20 12.54
N THR A 422 -12.35 16.85 13.13
CA THR A 422 -11.09 17.15 12.43
C THR A 422 -10.45 15.87 11.89
N ARG A 423 -10.28 14.85 12.73
CA ARG A 423 -9.67 13.58 12.33
C ARG A 423 -10.50 12.85 11.27
N LEU A 424 -11.83 12.82 11.42
CA LEU A 424 -12.71 12.13 10.49
C LEU A 424 -12.73 12.79 9.09
N VAL A 425 -12.61 14.12 9.05
CA VAL A 425 -12.43 14.88 7.80
C VAL A 425 -11.05 14.60 7.19
N GLU A 426 -10.00 14.57 8.00
CA GLU A 426 -8.65 14.20 7.55
C GLU A 426 -8.60 12.77 6.96
N LEU A 427 -9.39 11.85 7.49
CA LEU A 427 -9.52 10.48 7.01
C LEU A 427 -10.41 10.31 5.76
N CYS A 428 -10.97 11.41 5.25
CA CYS A 428 -11.94 11.39 4.15
C CYS A 428 -13.17 10.50 4.43
N LEU A 429 -13.55 10.34 5.70
CA LEU A 429 -14.76 9.62 6.13
C LEU A 429 -15.95 10.56 6.31
N VAL A 430 -15.67 11.80 6.74
CA VAL A 430 -16.66 12.87 6.90
C VAL A 430 -16.36 13.97 5.89
N GLU A 431 -17.40 14.40 5.19
CA GLU A 431 -17.34 15.58 4.34
C GLU A 431 -17.71 16.82 5.16
N ARG A 432 -16.90 17.87 5.02
CA ARG A 432 -17.15 19.18 5.62
C ARG A 432 -17.52 20.15 4.51
N ARG A 433 -18.64 20.84 4.65
CA ARG A 433 -19.08 21.90 3.71
C ARG A 433 -19.42 23.17 4.47
N VAL A 434 -19.25 24.29 3.78
CA VAL A 434 -19.75 25.59 4.24
C VAL A 434 -20.95 25.90 3.37
N ILE A 435 -22.11 26.08 3.99
CA ILE A 435 -23.33 26.52 3.30
C ILE A 435 -23.44 28.01 3.50
N GLU A 436 -23.45 28.76 2.40
CA GLU A 436 -23.76 30.19 2.45
C GLU A 436 -25.24 30.35 2.84
N SER A 437 -25.49 31.11 3.90
CA SER A 437 -26.82 31.51 4.33
C SER A 437 -26.93 33.02 4.35
N ASP A 438 -28.15 33.55 4.29
CA ASP A 438 -28.40 35.01 4.28
C ASP A 438 -27.93 35.72 5.56
N SER A 439 -27.64 34.97 6.64
CA SER A 439 -27.11 35.50 7.90
C SER A 439 -25.59 35.31 7.99
N GLU A 440 -25.15 34.08 8.27
CA GLU A 440 -23.74 33.70 8.41
C GLU A 440 -23.48 32.34 7.76
N PRO A 441 -22.29 32.13 7.18
CA PRO A 441 -21.92 30.85 6.59
C PRO A 441 -21.95 29.74 7.66
N GLU A 442 -22.77 28.72 7.43
CA GLU A 442 -22.94 27.61 8.37
C GLU A 442 -22.03 26.45 8.01
N LEU A 443 -21.43 25.84 9.04
CA LEU A 443 -20.60 24.68 8.88
C LEU A 443 -21.39 23.39 9.08
N VAL A 444 -21.46 22.57 8.03
CA VAL A 444 -22.16 21.30 8.04
C VAL A 444 -21.24 20.11 7.77
N PHE A 445 -21.64 18.97 8.33
CA PHE A 445 -20.93 17.69 8.22
C PHE A 445 -21.87 16.63 7.68
N ASP A 446 -21.37 15.79 6.77
CA ASP A 446 -22.13 14.68 6.19
C ASP A 446 -21.23 13.47 5.95
N LEU A 447 -21.83 12.30 5.77
CA LEU A 447 -21.13 11.09 5.40
C LEU A 447 -21.37 10.76 3.93
N ALA A 448 -20.33 10.26 3.27
CA ALA A 448 -20.51 9.57 2.01
C ALA A 448 -21.56 8.45 2.17
N PRO A 449 -22.52 8.29 1.24
CA PRO A 449 -23.60 7.32 1.38
C PRO A 449 -23.13 5.88 1.64
N VAL A 450 -21.99 5.51 1.06
CA VAL A 450 -21.33 4.22 1.26
C VAL A 450 -20.78 4.07 2.68
N VAL A 451 -20.14 5.11 3.23
CA VAL A 451 -19.66 5.12 4.62
C VAL A 451 -20.84 5.00 5.58
N LYS A 452 -21.91 5.78 5.36
CA LYS A 452 -23.16 5.69 6.12
C LYS A 452 -23.73 4.26 6.13
N LYS A 453 -23.77 3.60 4.95
CA LYS A 453 -24.25 2.22 4.83
C LYS A 453 -23.40 1.24 5.64
N ILE A 454 -22.07 1.38 5.64
CA ILE A 454 -21.15 0.52 6.39
C ILE A 454 -21.36 0.68 7.89
N ILE A 455 -21.41 1.92 8.39
CA ILE A 455 -21.60 2.21 9.81
C ILE A 455 -22.94 1.65 10.31
N LEU A 456 -24.02 1.79 9.54
CA LEU A 456 -25.32 1.24 9.93
C LEU A 456 -25.40 -0.29 9.86
N ALA A 457 -24.64 -0.92 8.95
CA ALA A 457 -24.58 -2.38 8.83
C ALA A 457 -23.67 -3.03 9.90
N HIS A 458 -22.64 -2.30 10.33
CA HIS A 458 -21.66 -2.72 11.32
C HIS A 458 -21.50 -1.60 12.36
N PRO A 459 -22.49 -1.40 13.25
CA PRO A 459 -22.42 -0.37 14.26
C PRO A 459 -21.16 -0.58 15.14
N PRO A 460 -20.37 0.48 15.35
CA PRO A 460 -19.02 0.41 15.92
C PRO A 460 -18.88 -0.01 17.39
#